data_AF-A0A0F6AIU6-F1
#
_entry.id   AF-A0A0F6AIU6-F1
#
_cell.length_a   1.000
_cell.length_b   1.000
_cell.length_c   1.000
_cell.angle_alpha   90.00
_cell.angle_beta   90.00
_cell.angle_gamma   90.00
#
_symmetry.space_group_name_H-M   'P 1'
#
loop_
_entity.id
_entity.type
_entity.pdbx_description
1 polymer ?
#
loop_
_entity_poly.entity_id
_entity_poly.type
_entity_poly.pdbx_seq_one_letter_code
_entity_poly.pdbx_strand_id
1 'polypeptide(L)'
;MKYKAILATGIILSSHAYGAQLPLKIETDSPLLLTDSPIVFAVNTEKKALERIDLSLNSSQKLPISATSKGFHYGYIANSKEVQAFVLDNSGVYAVTPNKTTRLVESDSLLTRLQVDNFEKLEFVLDVNNDGLSDIYLPGFTQNELFIQQSNGQFEKHNFEYNLPLRSHTYNESLEISTNFTSLPTVHDFNADGFSDLVFRTRQEIAVLYGNKSGFADKVDYIHLPSTFGKIAGKRIRTTQDLLDINQDGHLDLVTRIRPVTEGISGLEAKVEYDLYLGQPKGFNSGAIKLPHTIGAGGMRIEYDFDGDGLLDLQTLNVDIGLTTIAAMALGGGKADIDVDMHFFKQHPHTLFKTTPSTEKEVELEIDMKRSMQGMPYYTGDINGDKKHDLVFKSGDETLSIYFGTSQSLLGKERKKINHPLPKNPNDIVLVDIDENGKKDFVFKYEDKQGQVKIETLLN
;
A
#
# COMPACT_ATOMS: atom_id res chain seq x y z
N MET A 1 29.66 16.78 -61.24
CA MET A 1 28.99 17.82 -60.44
C MET A 1 28.51 17.19 -59.13
N LYS A 2 29.14 17.53 -58.01
CA LYS A 2 28.84 17.01 -56.67
C LYS A 2 27.95 18.03 -55.96
N TYR A 3 26.68 17.71 -55.70
CA TYR A 3 25.82 18.51 -54.84
C TYR A 3 25.96 18.04 -53.40
N LYS A 4 26.45 18.93 -52.54
CA LYS A 4 26.45 18.78 -51.08
C LYS A 4 25.02 18.96 -50.57
N ALA A 5 24.45 17.93 -49.96
CA ALA A 5 23.27 18.07 -49.12
C ALA A 5 23.72 18.62 -47.76
N ILE A 6 23.17 19.78 -47.38
CA ILE A 6 23.33 20.35 -46.04
C ILE A 6 22.27 19.68 -45.17
N LEU A 7 22.70 18.79 -44.27
CA LEU A 7 21.85 18.23 -43.23
C LEU A 7 21.77 19.28 -42.11
N ALA A 8 20.61 19.92 -41.96
CA ALA A 8 20.33 20.77 -40.82
C ALA A 8 19.89 19.89 -39.65
N THR A 9 20.80 19.61 -38.73
CA THR A 9 20.51 18.93 -37.46
C THR A 9 19.83 19.94 -36.54
N GLY A 10 18.49 19.89 -36.47
CA GLY A 10 17.73 20.59 -35.44
C GLY A 10 17.94 19.89 -34.10
N ILE A 11 18.77 20.49 -33.24
CA ILE A 11 18.86 20.10 -31.83
C ILE A 11 17.65 20.70 -31.13
N ILE A 12 16.65 19.88 -30.82
CA ILE A 12 15.59 20.25 -29.86
C ILE A 12 16.21 20.10 -28.47
N LEU A 13 16.80 21.18 -27.97
CA LEU A 13 17.07 21.34 -26.55
C LEU A 13 15.72 21.67 -25.88
N SER A 14 15.02 20.65 -25.38
CA SER A 14 13.92 20.87 -24.43
C SER A 14 14.51 21.34 -23.11
N SER A 15 14.67 22.65 -22.97
CA SER A 15 14.90 23.30 -21.68
C SER A 15 13.67 23.06 -20.82
N HIS A 16 13.75 22.11 -19.88
CA HIS A 16 12.76 22.00 -18.81
C HIS A 16 12.98 23.24 -17.94
N ALA A 17 12.12 24.24 -18.11
CA ALA A 17 12.06 25.37 -17.23
C ALA A 17 11.57 24.84 -15.88
N TYR A 18 12.50 24.64 -14.94
CA TYR A 18 12.18 24.43 -13.53
C TYR A 18 11.49 25.70 -13.03
N GLY A 19 10.16 25.75 -13.14
CA GLY A 19 9.36 26.74 -12.43
C GLY A 19 9.53 26.46 -10.94
N ALA A 20 10.32 27.28 -10.25
CA ALA A 20 10.52 27.15 -8.82
C ALA A 20 9.19 27.40 -8.10
N GLN A 21 8.47 26.33 -7.76
CA GLN A 21 7.35 26.40 -6.84
C GLN A 21 7.91 26.80 -5.46
N LEU A 22 7.32 27.84 -4.87
CA LEU A 22 7.68 28.27 -3.52
C LEU A 22 7.31 27.15 -2.54
N PRO A 23 8.20 26.77 -1.61
CA PRO A 23 7.92 25.64 -0.74
C PRO A 23 6.77 25.89 0.24
N LEU A 24 5.92 24.88 0.37
CA LEU A 24 4.94 24.82 1.46
C LEU A 24 5.63 24.47 2.77
N LYS A 25 5.40 25.29 3.80
CA LYS A 25 5.80 24.99 5.17
C LYS A 25 4.64 24.37 5.92
N ILE A 26 4.80 23.12 6.34
CA ILE A 26 3.78 22.35 7.04
C ILE A 26 4.33 21.80 8.37
N GLU A 27 3.45 21.44 9.30
CA GLU A 27 3.84 20.80 10.55
C GLU A 27 3.48 19.31 10.52
N THR A 28 4.42 18.45 10.12
CA THR A 28 4.22 16.99 10.06
C THR A 28 5.49 16.26 10.50
N ASP A 29 5.31 15.13 11.19
CA ASP A 29 6.37 14.22 11.62
C ASP A 29 6.34 12.88 10.84
N SER A 30 5.40 12.77 9.90
CA SER A 30 5.07 11.53 9.19
C SER A 30 5.15 11.72 7.68
N PRO A 31 5.40 10.65 6.90
CA PRO A 31 5.25 10.68 5.44
C PRO A 31 3.91 11.27 5.00
N LEU A 32 3.88 11.86 3.80
CA LEU A 32 2.63 12.33 3.21
C LEU A 32 1.73 11.14 2.90
N LEU A 33 0.44 11.27 3.23
CA LEU A 33 -0.57 10.27 2.97
C LEU A 33 -1.27 10.60 1.65
N LEU A 34 -1.09 9.73 0.67
CA LEU A 34 -1.51 9.93 -0.71
C LEU A 34 -3.00 9.64 -0.90
N THR A 35 -3.61 10.34 -1.86
CA THR A 35 -4.93 10.00 -2.39
C THR A 35 -4.81 9.65 -3.87
N ASP A 36 -5.93 9.33 -4.52
CA ASP A 36 -6.06 9.16 -5.97
C ASP A 36 -6.16 10.50 -6.73
N SER A 37 -5.93 11.63 -6.05
CA SER A 37 -6.00 12.99 -6.59
C SER A 37 -4.75 13.81 -6.22
N PRO A 38 -4.59 15.04 -6.74
CA PRO A 38 -3.53 15.97 -6.31
C PRO A 38 -3.60 16.40 -4.83
N ILE A 39 -4.62 15.96 -4.10
CA ILE A 39 -4.77 16.21 -2.67
C ILE A 39 -4.00 15.17 -1.87
N VAL A 40 -3.21 15.62 -0.90
CA VAL A 40 -2.51 14.76 0.06
C VAL A 40 -2.76 15.24 1.49
N PHE A 41 -2.58 14.35 2.46
CA PHE A 41 -2.72 14.68 3.87
C PHE A 41 -1.36 14.61 4.57
N ALA A 42 -1.11 15.58 5.44
CA ALA A 42 0.05 15.58 6.33
C ALA A 42 -0.43 15.49 7.77
N VAL A 43 0.14 14.56 8.53
CA VAL A 43 -0.24 14.31 9.92
C VAL A 43 0.92 14.62 10.84
N ASN A 44 0.63 15.27 11.97
CA ASN A 44 1.54 15.34 13.10
C ASN A 44 1.00 14.45 14.20
N THR A 45 1.66 13.30 14.40
CA THR A 45 1.20 12.24 15.29
C THR A 45 1.21 12.67 16.74
N GLU A 46 2.29 13.34 17.17
CA GLU A 46 2.47 13.78 18.55
C GLU A 46 1.61 15.01 18.89
N LYS A 47 1.60 16.03 18.02
CA LYS A 47 0.82 17.25 18.25
C LYS A 47 -0.68 17.07 17.95
N LYS A 48 -1.08 15.91 17.43
CA LYS A 48 -2.44 15.63 16.95
C LYS A 48 -2.92 16.74 16.03
N ALA A 49 -2.21 16.92 14.92
CA ALA A 49 -2.56 17.88 13.88
C ALA A 49 -2.74 17.19 12.54
N LEU A 50 -3.66 17.72 11.73
CA LEU A 50 -3.94 17.23 10.39
C LEU A 50 -4.00 18.41 9.44
N GLU A 51 -3.28 18.29 8.32
CA GLU A 51 -3.29 19.27 7.24
C GLU A 51 -3.73 18.59 5.94
N ARG A 52 -4.60 19.27 5.21
CA ARG A 52 -4.94 18.96 3.82
C ARG A 52 -4.06 19.82 2.91
N ILE A 53 -3.40 19.20 1.94
CA ILE A 53 -2.49 19.85 1.02
C ILE A 53 -3.02 19.65 -0.38
N ASP A 54 -3.18 20.74 -1.12
CA ASP A 54 -3.46 20.73 -2.54
C ASP A 54 -2.15 21.02 -3.29
N LEU A 55 -1.59 19.98 -3.91
CA LEU A 55 -0.32 20.08 -4.62
C LEU A 55 -0.45 20.89 -5.91
N SER A 56 -1.62 20.87 -6.55
CA SER A 56 -1.89 21.62 -7.79
C SER A 56 -1.93 23.13 -7.54
N LEU A 57 -2.46 23.53 -6.38
CA LEU A 57 -2.55 24.93 -5.96
C LEU A 57 -1.37 25.38 -5.08
N ASN A 58 -0.47 24.46 -4.73
CA ASN A 58 0.62 24.69 -3.79
C ASN A 58 0.12 25.38 -2.51
N SER A 59 -0.93 24.80 -1.90
CA SER A 59 -1.59 25.36 -0.71
C SER A 59 -1.82 24.28 0.36
N SER A 60 -1.75 24.67 1.63
CA SER A 60 -2.10 23.78 2.76
C SER A 60 -3.13 24.44 3.68
N GLN A 61 -3.97 23.61 4.29
CA GLN A 61 -5.01 24.04 5.21
C GLN A 61 -5.04 23.09 6.41
N LYS A 62 -4.88 23.65 7.61
CA LYS A 62 -5.09 22.90 8.87
C LYS A 62 -6.55 22.51 8.99
N LEU A 63 -6.79 21.24 9.31
CA LEU A 63 -8.11 20.70 9.55
C LEU A 63 -8.44 20.72 11.05
N PRO A 64 -9.63 21.20 11.45
CA PRO A 64 -10.01 21.24 12.85
C PRO A 64 -10.29 19.83 13.38
N ILE A 65 -9.36 19.31 14.20
CA ILE A 65 -9.54 18.07 14.96
C ILE A 65 -9.66 18.36 16.46
N SER A 66 -10.31 17.46 17.20
CA SER A 66 -10.58 17.61 18.62
C SER A 66 -9.58 16.83 19.48
N ALA A 67 -9.48 17.16 20.78
CA ALA A 67 -8.69 16.37 21.72
C ALA A 67 -9.19 14.92 21.90
N THR A 68 -10.44 14.63 21.52
CA THR A 68 -11.04 13.29 21.54
C THR A 68 -10.78 12.49 20.26
N SER A 69 -10.17 13.10 19.24
CA SER A 69 -9.88 12.46 17.97
C SER A 69 -8.89 11.30 18.17
N LYS A 70 -9.22 10.15 17.57
CA LYS A 70 -8.47 8.89 17.68
C LYS A 70 -7.56 8.62 16.50
N GLY A 71 -7.93 9.16 15.35
CA GLY A 71 -7.24 8.96 14.10
C GLY A 71 -8.14 9.39 12.96
N PHE A 72 -7.68 9.17 11.74
CA PHE A 72 -8.44 9.57 10.56
C PHE A 72 -8.25 8.59 9.40
N HIS A 73 -9.14 8.69 8.44
CA HIS A 73 -8.93 8.22 7.08
C HIS A 73 -9.39 9.36 6.16
N TYR A 74 -9.39 9.14 4.85
CA TYR A 74 -9.99 10.04 3.88
C TYR A 74 -10.93 9.29 2.94
N GLY A 75 -11.86 10.00 2.31
CA GLY A 75 -12.83 9.39 1.41
C GLY A 75 -13.67 10.43 0.68
N TYR A 76 -14.56 9.92 -0.17
CA TYR A 76 -15.50 10.70 -0.97
C TYR A 76 -16.88 10.69 -0.29
N ILE A 77 -17.49 11.88 -0.19
CA ILE A 77 -18.87 12.02 0.25
C ILE A 77 -19.77 12.45 -0.89
N ALA A 78 -21.04 12.07 -0.81
CA ALA A 78 -22.06 12.54 -1.73
C ALA A 78 -22.06 14.08 -1.74
N ASN A 79 -22.24 14.63 -2.94
CA ASN A 79 -22.21 16.08 -3.18
C ASN A 79 -20.83 16.76 -3.01
N SER A 80 -19.75 15.99 -2.84
CA SER A 80 -18.37 16.48 -2.94
C SER A 80 -17.67 15.82 -4.13
N LYS A 81 -16.91 16.60 -4.89
CA LYS A 81 -15.99 16.07 -5.91
C LYS A 81 -14.57 15.88 -5.38
N GLU A 82 -14.29 16.44 -4.21
CA GLU A 82 -12.98 16.40 -3.60
C GLU A 82 -12.98 15.38 -2.46
N VAL A 83 -11.86 14.68 -2.33
CA VAL A 83 -11.54 13.84 -1.18
C VAL A 83 -11.50 14.67 0.11
N GLN A 84 -12.09 14.13 1.17
CA GLN A 84 -12.20 14.77 2.49
C GLN A 84 -11.61 13.89 3.58
N ALA A 85 -11.14 14.50 4.67
CA ALA A 85 -10.71 13.76 5.84
C ALA A 85 -11.93 13.29 6.65
N PHE A 86 -11.94 12.01 7.01
CA PHE A 86 -12.88 11.42 7.94
C PHE A 86 -12.15 11.21 9.27
N VAL A 87 -12.55 11.93 10.32
CA VAL A 87 -11.93 11.87 11.64
C VAL A 87 -12.80 11.03 12.57
N LEU A 88 -12.19 10.03 13.20
CA LEU A 88 -12.81 9.19 14.21
C LEU A 88 -12.61 9.79 15.60
N ASP A 89 -13.66 9.87 16.41
CA ASP A 89 -13.58 10.25 17.82
C ASP A 89 -14.39 9.31 18.73
N ASN A 90 -14.59 9.69 20.00
CA ASN A 90 -15.32 8.90 20.99
C ASN A 90 -16.81 8.62 20.63
N SER A 91 -17.41 9.38 19.73
CA SER A 91 -18.85 9.33 19.41
C SER A 91 -19.15 8.87 17.99
N GLY A 92 -18.14 8.73 17.13
CA GLY A 92 -18.31 8.28 15.75
C GLY A 92 -17.32 8.92 14.78
N VAL A 93 -17.76 9.09 13.53
CA VAL A 93 -16.92 9.56 12.42
C VAL A 93 -17.47 10.88 11.87
N TYR A 94 -16.57 11.80 11.55
CA TYR A 94 -16.88 13.14 11.07
C TYR A 94 -16.13 13.45 9.77
N ALA A 95 -16.81 14.03 8.79
CA ALA A 95 -16.15 14.70 7.68
C ALA A 95 -15.63 16.06 8.16
N VAL A 96 -14.33 16.29 7.94
CA VAL A 96 -13.64 17.50 8.38
C VAL A 96 -13.10 18.25 7.17
N THR A 97 -13.52 19.50 7.07
CA THR A 97 -13.01 20.50 6.12
C THR A 97 -12.43 21.66 6.92
N PRO A 98 -11.64 22.57 6.31
CA PRO A 98 -11.04 23.70 7.02
C PRO A 98 -12.07 24.58 7.75
N ASN A 99 -13.29 24.67 7.21
CA ASN A 99 -14.33 25.58 7.70
C ASN A 99 -15.50 24.86 8.38
N LYS A 100 -15.58 23.53 8.31
CA LYS A 100 -16.75 22.77 8.77
C LYS A 100 -16.39 21.35 9.16
N THR A 101 -16.88 20.94 10.33
CA THR A 101 -16.89 19.55 10.79
C THR A 101 -18.34 19.06 10.82
N THR A 102 -18.62 17.93 10.15
CA THR A 102 -19.96 17.36 10.05
C THR A 102 -19.92 15.91 10.50
N ARG A 103 -20.77 15.53 11.47
CA ARG A 103 -20.89 14.13 11.89
C ARG A 103 -21.50 13.31 10.76
N LEU A 104 -20.81 12.26 10.34
CA LEU A 104 -21.29 11.31 9.33
C LEU A 104 -22.10 10.21 10.00
N VAL A 105 -21.53 9.56 11.02
CA VAL A 105 -22.15 8.43 11.73
C VAL A 105 -21.88 8.50 13.22
N GLU A 106 -22.78 7.91 14.00
CA GLU A 106 -22.66 7.71 15.45
C GLU A 106 -22.35 6.23 15.73
N SER A 107 -21.39 5.97 16.61
CA SER A 107 -20.93 4.60 16.89
C SER A 107 -20.28 4.48 18.27
N ASP A 108 -20.55 3.37 18.94
CA ASP A 108 -19.89 2.92 20.19
C ASP A 108 -18.98 1.70 19.96
N SER A 109 -18.49 1.54 18.71
CA SER A 109 -17.63 0.44 18.28
C SER A 109 -16.30 0.35 19.05
N LEU A 110 -15.51 -0.68 18.74
CA LEU A 110 -14.20 -0.87 19.36
C LEU A 110 -13.27 0.32 19.09
N LEU A 111 -13.30 0.86 17.87
CA LEU A 111 -12.41 1.96 17.48
C LEU A 111 -12.73 3.29 18.20
N THR A 112 -14.01 3.61 18.45
CA THR A 112 -14.38 4.84 19.19
C THR A 112 -13.98 4.77 20.66
N ARG A 113 -13.81 3.56 21.20
CA ARG A 113 -13.38 3.29 22.58
C ARG A 113 -11.86 3.16 22.75
N LEU A 114 -11.09 3.19 21.67
CA LEU A 114 -9.63 3.08 21.75
C LEU A 114 -9.03 4.25 22.54
N GLN A 115 -8.06 3.94 23.39
CA GLN A 115 -7.13 4.93 23.90
C GLN A 115 -5.95 4.97 22.94
N VAL A 116 -5.67 6.16 22.41
CA VAL A 116 -4.57 6.37 21.47
C VAL A 116 -3.62 7.41 22.03
N ASP A 117 -2.35 7.09 22.01
CA ASP A 117 -1.29 8.03 22.34
C ASP A 117 -1.10 9.00 21.16
N ASN A 118 -0.99 8.43 19.95
CA ASN A 118 -0.76 9.15 18.69
C ASN A 118 -2.04 9.32 17.87
N PHE A 119 -2.08 10.39 17.07
CA PHE A 119 -3.10 10.56 16.03
C PHE A 119 -2.56 10.09 14.68
N GLU A 120 -3.07 8.98 14.16
CA GLU A 120 -2.55 8.31 12.97
C GLU A 120 -3.66 8.00 11.96
N LYS A 121 -3.27 7.54 10.76
CA LYS A 121 -4.23 6.99 9.80
C LYS A 121 -4.75 5.65 10.31
N LEU A 122 -6.07 5.47 10.30
CA LEU A 122 -6.75 4.23 10.69
C LEU A 122 -7.54 3.70 9.50
N GLU A 123 -7.44 2.41 9.21
CA GLU A 123 -8.14 1.76 8.09
C GLU A 123 -9.60 1.44 8.46
N PHE A 124 -10.52 2.36 8.16
CA PHE A 124 -11.97 2.19 8.41
C PHE A 124 -12.87 2.68 7.26
N VAL A 125 -12.28 3.10 6.14
CA VAL A 125 -13.01 3.63 4.97
C VAL A 125 -12.73 2.75 3.75
N LEU A 126 -13.78 2.41 3.03
CA LEU A 126 -13.78 1.58 1.83
C LEU A 126 -15.05 1.86 1.02
N ASP A 127 -15.10 1.49 -0.24
CA ASP A 127 -16.32 1.52 -1.06
C ASP A 127 -16.82 0.08 -1.21
N VAL A 128 -17.88 -0.30 -0.49
CA VAL A 128 -18.34 -1.70 -0.43
C VAL A 128 -19.30 -2.07 -1.55
N ASN A 129 -19.91 -1.07 -2.20
CA ASN A 129 -20.90 -1.27 -3.25
C ASN A 129 -20.39 -0.80 -4.63
N ASN A 130 -19.14 -0.34 -4.71
CA ASN A 130 -18.46 0.17 -5.90
C ASN A 130 -19.20 1.36 -6.56
N ASP A 131 -19.82 2.23 -5.76
CA ASP A 131 -20.57 3.40 -6.26
C ASP A 131 -19.73 4.70 -6.34
N GLY A 132 -18.45 4.62 -5.93
CA GLY A 132 -17.51 5.73 -5.89
C GLY A 132 -17.63 6.61 -4.64
N LEU A 133 -18.56 6.30 -3.73
CA LEU A 133 -18.66 6.93 -2.42
C LEU A 133 -17.96 6.09 -1.37
N SER A 134 -17.49 6.77 -0.33
CA SER A 134 -16.81 6.11 0.79
C SER A 134 -17.80 5.69 1.87
N ASP A 135 -17.77 4.41 2.19
CA ASP A 135 -18.45 3.78 3.30
C ASP A 135 -17.54 3.68 4.52
N ILE A 136 -18.13 3.35 5.68
CA ILE A 136 -17.42 3.30 6.95
C ILE A 136 -17.60 1.92 7.57
N TYR A 137 -16.49 1.20 7.76
CA TYR A 137 -16.46 -0.07 8.48
C TYR A 137 -15.82 0.10 9.86
N LEU A 138 -16.61 -0.10 10.90
CA LEU A 138 -16.16 -0.02 12.29
C LEU A 138 -16.23 -1.41 12.95
N PRO A 139 -15.07 -2.05 13.18
CA PRO A 139 -15.03 -3.40 13.73
C PRO A 139 -15.43 -3.42 15.22
N GLY A 140 -15.98 -4.54 15.65
CA GLY A 140 -16.24 -4.84 17.06
C GLY A 140 -15.92 -6.30 17.37
N PHE A 141 -15.87 -6.67 18.65
CA PHE A 141 -15.36 -8.00 19.05
C PHE A 141 -16.18 -9.16 18.49
N THR A 142 -17.50 -8.99 18.38
CA THR A 142 -18.45 -10.00 17.89
C THR A 142 -19.41 -9.41 16.87
N GLN A 143 -19.87 -8.19 17.10
CA GLN A 143 -20.71 -7.42 16.18
C GLN A 143 -19.90 -6.29 15.58
N ASN A 144 -20.01 -6.13 14.27
CA ASN A 144 -19.33 -5.11 13.49
C ASN A 144 -20.37 -4.20 12.84
N GLU A 145 -20.00 -2.95 12.62
CA GLU A 145 -20.87 -1.94 12.04
C GLU A 145 -20.34 -1.53 10.66
N LEU A 146 -21.21 -1.60 9.66
CA LEU A 146 -20.96 -1.12 8.31
C LEU A 146 -21.95 0.00 8.00
N PHE A 147 -21.46 1.16 7.61
CA PHE A 147 -22.28 2.30 7.24
C PHE A 147 -22.10 2.60 5.76
N ILE A 148 -23.13 2.32 4.97
CA ILE A 148 -23.12 2.48 3.51
C ILE A 148 -23.68 3.85 3.15
N GLN A 149 -22.86 4.66 2.50
CA GLN A 149 -23.25 5.98 2.08
C GLN A 149 -24.23 5.90 0.91
N GLN A 150 -25.31 6.67 1.01
CA GLN A 150 -26.31 6.78 -0.03
C GLN A 150 -26.01 8.02 -0.89
N SER A 151 -26.49 8.02 -2.13
CA SER A 151 -26.33 9.17 -3.06
C SER A 151 -26.87 10.52 -2.53
N ASN A 152 -27.74 10.50 -1.52
CA ASN A 152 -28.24 11.70 -0.84
C ASN A 152 -27.35 12.18 0.34
N GLY A 153 -26.24 11.49 0.61
CA GLY A 153 -25.29 11.76 1.69
C GLY A 153 -25.67 11.23 3.07
N GLN A 154 -26.79 10.49 3.19
CA GLN A 154 -27.10 9.74 4.41
C GLN A 154 -26.35 8.42 4.45
N PHE A 155 -26.15 7.87 5.64
CA PHE A 155 -25.51 6.57 5.84
C PHE A 155 -26.54 5.55 6.35
N GLU A 156 -26.62 4.41 5.67
CA GLU A 156 -27.40 3.26 6.12
C GLU A 156 -26.53 2.33 6.96
N LYS A 157 -26.96 2.03 8.19
CA LYS A 157 -26.21 1.16 9.12
C LYS A 157 -26.63 -0.30 8.94
N HIS A 158 -25.68 -1.16 8.65
CA HIS A 158 -25.77 -2.62 8.68
C HIS A 158 -24.91 -3.18 9.81
N ASN A 159 -25.46 -4.10 10.60
CA ASN A 159 -24.68 -4.80 11.63
C ASN A 159 -24.54 -6.27 11.26
N PHE A 160 -23.37 -6.85 11.49
CA PHE A 160 -23.15 -8.26 11.22
C PHE A 160 -22.21 -8.92 12.24
N GLU A 161 -22.36 -10.23 12.37
CA GLU A 161 -21.55 -11.07 13.22
C GLU A 161 -20.26 -11.51 12.50
N TYR A 162 -19.14 -11.06 13.05
CA TYR A 162 -17.81 -11.54 12.69
C TYR A 162 -16.90 -11.43 13.92
N ASN A 163 -16.39 -12.58 14.37
CA ASN A 163 -15.50 -12.62 15.52
C ASN A 163 -14.12 -12.15 15.10
N LEU A 164 -13.70 -10.99 15.63
CA LEU A 164 -12.35 -10.51 15.40
C LEU A 164 -11.32 -11.51 15.94
N PRO A 165 -10.26 -11.83 15.19
CA PRO A 165 -9.21 -12.73 15.68
C PRO A 165 -8.48 -12.08 16.85
N LEU A 166 -8.68 -12.63 18.05
CA LEU A 166 -8.00 -12.20 19.28
C LEU A 166 -6.79 -13.08 19.57
N ARG A 167 -5.74 -12.46 20.08
CA ARG A 167 -4.54 -13.13 20.62
C ARG A 167 -4.39 -12.77 22.07
N SER A 168 -4.06 -13.76 22.89
CA SER A 168 -3.69 -13.55 24.28
C SER A 168 -2.20 -13.71 24.47
N HIS A 169 -1.58 -12.80 25.20
CA HIS A 169 -0.27 -12.99 25.81
C HIS A 169 -0.43 -12.98 27.33
N THR A 170 0.01 -14.05 27.98
CA THR A 170 -0.03 -14.16 29.44
C THR A 170 1.33 -13.81 29.99
N TYR A 171 1.38 -12.74 30.79
CA TYR A 171 2.50 -12.41 31.65
C TYR A 171 2.25 -13.01 33.05
N ASN A 172 3.26 -12.99 33.92
CA ASN A 172 3.18 -13.59 35.25
C ASN A 172 1.97 -13.11 36.09
N GLU A 173 1.53 -11.86 35.91
CA GLU A 173 0.43 -11.24 36.67
C GLU A 173 -0.63 -10.54 35.79
N SER A 174 -0.54 -10.64 34.47
CA SER A 174 -1.48 -9.96 33.56
C SER A 174 -1.78 -10.78 32.30
N LEU A 175 -2.99 -10.57 31.78
CA LEU A 175 -3.41 -11.08 30.48
C LEU A 175 -3.55 -9.88 29.54
N GLU A 176 -2.74 -9.85 28.49
CA GLU A 176 -2.89 -8.91 27.39
C GLU A 176 -3.68 -9.57 26.27
N ILE A 177 -4.75 -8.92 25.82
CA ILE A 177 -5.50 -9.33 24.63
C ILE A 177 -5.21 -8.31 23.53
N SER A 178 -4.68 -8.80 22.42
CA SER A 178 -4.38 -7.99 21.24
C SER A 178 -5.11 -8.52 20.02
N THR A 179 -5.41 -7.64 19.09
CA THR A 179 -5.88 -7.98 17.75
C THR A 179 -5.17 -7.10 16.74
N ASN A 180 -5.19 -7.49 15.48
CA ASN A 180 -4.66 -6.65 14.41
C ASN A 180 -5.82 -6.17 13.53
N PHE A 181 -6.02 -4.85 13.48
CA PHE A 181 -7.06 -4.20 12.69
C PHE A 181 -6.62 -3.83 11.27
N THR A 182 -5.35 -4.04 10.92
CA THR A 182 -4.77 -3.51 9.67
C THR A 182 -5.21 -4.25 8.39
N SER A 183 -6.42 -4.77 8.34
CA SER A 183 -6.97 -5.38 7.12
C SER A 183 -8.46 -5.11 7.05
N LEU A 184 -8.83 -4.02 6.36
CA LEU A 184 -10.17 -3.90 5.78
C LEU A 184 -10.46 -5.17 4.96
N PRO A 185 -11.73 -5.59 4.86
CA PRO A 185 -12.08 -6.67 3.96
C PRO A 185 -11.75 -6.28 2.51
N THR A 186 -11.41 -7.28 1.70
CA THR A 186 -11.37 -7.11 0.25
C THR A 186 -12.81 -7.11 -0.26
N VAL A 187 -13.19 -6.07 -1.01
CA VAL A 187 -14.50 -5.97 -1.66
C VAL A 187 -14.42 -6.71 -2.99
N HIS A 188 -15.19 -7.79 -3.16
CA HIS A 188 -15.18 -8.61 -4.38
C HIS A 188 -16.45 -9.46 -4.47
N ASP A 189 -16.94 -9.75 -5.68
CA ASP A 189 -18.01 -10.73 -5.90
C ASP A 189 -17.43 -12.17 -5.79
N PHE A 190 -17.34 -12.68 -4.56
CA PHE A 190 -16.60 -13.91 -4.27
C PHE A 190 -17.35 -15.17 -4.74
N ASN A 191 -18.68 -15.11 -4.78
CA ASN A 191 -19.50 -16.22 -5.22
C ASN A 191 -19.99 -16.12 -6.69
N ALA A 192 -19.62 -15.04 -7.39
CA ALA A 192 -20.02 -14.73 -8.77
C ALA A 192 -21.54 -14.59 -8.95
N ASP A 193 -22.25 -13.97 -8.00
CA ASP A 193 -23.69 -13.72 -8.04
C ASP A 193 -24.07 -12.30 -8.51
N GLY A 194 -23.08 -11.46 -8.80
CA GLY A 194 -23.23 -10.09 -9.25
C GLY A 194 -23.36 -9.05 -8.14
N PHE A 195 -23.24 -9.44 -6.87
CA PHE A 195 -23.19 -8.52 -5.72
C PHE A 195 -21.79 -8.48 -5.11
N SER A 196 -21.37 -7.31 -4.63
CA SER A 196 -20.11 -7.19 -3.89
C SER A 196 -20.20 -7.91 -2.54
N ASP A 197 -19.20 -8.72 -2.22
CA ASP A 197 -19.02 -9.35 -0.91
C ASP A 197 -17.87 -8.69 -0.13
N LEU A 198 -17.84 -8.88 1.18
CA LEU A 198 -16.69 -8.50 2.03
C LEU A 198 -15.89 -9.73 2.41
N VAL A 199 -14.67 -9.84 1.90
CA VAL A 199 -13.77 -10.98 2.10
C VAL A 199 -12.73 -10.63 3.17
N PHE A 200 -12.89 -11.20 4.36
CA PHE A 200 -11.99 -11.05 5.49
C PHE A 200 -10.88 -12.11 5.43
N ARG A 201 -9.63 -11.66 5.50
CA ARG A 201 -8.44 -12.53 5.50
C ARG A 201 -7.69 -12.41 6.81
N THR A 202 -7.56 -13.52 7.53
CA THR A 202 -6.59 -13.65 8.62
C THR A 202 -5.41 -14.49 8.15
N ARG A 203 -4.36 -14.62 8.97
CA ARG A 203 -3.19 -15.47 8.64
C ARG A 203 -3.52 -16.94 8.37
N GLN A 204 -4.69 -17.43 8.80
CA GLN A 204 -5.02 -18.86 8.72
C GLN A 204 -6.45 -19.14 8.26
N GLU A 205 -7.26 -18.09 8.02
CA GLU A 205 -8.68 -18.23 7.74
C GLU A 205 -9.11 -17.17 6.72
N ILE A 206 -10.14 -17.51 5.96
CA ILE A 206 -10.87 -16.59 5.09
C ILE A 206 -12.34 -16.70 5.45
N ALA A 207 -13.00 -15.55 5.63
CA ALA A 207 -14.42 -15.47 5.90
C ALA A 207 -15.06 -14.45 4.96
N VAL A 208 -16.30 -14.69 4.54
CA VAL A 208 -16.98 -13.86 3.55
C VAL A 208 -18.34 -13.41 4.10
N LEU A 209 -18.59 -12.11 4.08
CA LEU A 209 -19.92 -11.55 4.28
C LEU A 209 -20.57 -11.36 2.91
N TYR A 210 -21.53 -12.22 2.57
CA TYR A 210 -22.15 -12.18 1.26
C TYR A 210 -23.08 -10.96 1.10
N GLY A 211 -22.93 -10.26 -0.02
CA GLY A 211 -23.86 -9.27 -0.52
C GLY A 211 -25.08 -9.91 -1.17
N ASN A 212 -26.16 -9.14 -1.28
CA ASN A 212 -27.35 -9.48 -2.05
C ASN A 212 -28.15 -8.20 -2.34
N LYS A 213 -29.28 -8.35 -3.05
CA LYS A 213 -30.18 -7.23 -3.38
C LYS A 213 -30.69 -6.40 -2.19
N SER A 214 -30.68 -6.95 -0.97
CA SER A 214 -31.15 -6.29 0.24
C SER A 214 -30.01 -5.73 1.09
N GLY A 215 -28.77 -5.73 0.60
CA GLY A 215 -27.56 -5.37 1.36
C GLY A 215 -26.72 -6.60 1.69
N PHE A 216 -26.10 -6.63 2.86
CA PHE A 216 -25.21 -7.72 3.27
C PHE A 216 -25.92 -8.74 4.17
N ALA A 217 -25.38 -9.96 4.24
CA ALA A 217 -25.80 -10.97 5.21
C ALA A 217 -25.56 -10.51 6.66
N ASP A 218 -26.20 -11.16 7.63
CA ASP A 218 -26.06 -10.82 9.06
C ASP A 218 -24.85 -11.49 9.72
N LYS A 219 -24.15 -12.40 9.03
CA LYS A 219 -22.97 -13.12 9.52
C LYS A 219 -22.07 -13.58 8.37
N VAL A 220 -20.79 -13.78 8.68
CA VAL A 220 -19.84 -14.33 7.72
C VAL A 220 -19.96 -15.85 7.55
N ASP A 221 -19.61 -16.34 6.37
CA ASP A 221 -19.34 -17.75 6.09
C ASP A 221 -17.82 -18.00 6.03
N TYR A 222 -17.36 -19.04 6.72
CA TYR A 222 -15.95 -19.43 6.71
C TYR A 222 -15.63 -20.31 5.52
N ILE A 223 -14.62 -19.91 4.74
CA ILE A 223 -14.24 -20.60 3.50
C ILE A 223 -13.28 -21.75 3.80
N HIS A 224 -13.54 -22.90 3.16
CA HIS A 224 -12.64 -24.04 3.25
C HIS A 224 -11.34 -23.76 2.50
N LEU A 225 -10.21 -23.86 3.20
CA LEU A 225 -8.90 -23.66 2.61
C LEU A 225 -8.32 -24.96 2.04
N PRO A 226 -7.64 -24.92 0.89
CA PRO A 226 -7.19 -26.10 0.15
C PRO A 226 -6.00 -26.84 0.80
N SER A 227 -5.49 -26.34 1.92
CA SER A 227 -4.37 -26.96 2.65
C SER A 227 -4.42 -26.63 4.13
N THR A 228 -3.55 -27.28 4.93
CA THR A 228 -3.41 -26.95 6.35
C THR A 228 -2.62 -25.65 6.55
N PHE A 229 -3.15 -24.77 7.38
CA PHE A 229 -2.54 -23.49 7.78
C PHE A 229 -1.98 -23.57 9.21
N GLY A 230 -1.16 -22.59 9.57
CA GLY A 230 -0.46 -22.58 10.85
C GLY A 230 0.80 -23.45 10.80
N LYS A 231 1.12 -24.14 11.91
CA LYS A 231 2.30 -25.01 12.00
C LYS A 231 2.07 -26.28 11.17
N ILE A 232 2.96 -26.55 10.22
CA ILE A 232 2.94 -27.74 9.37
C ILE A 232 4.21 -28.58 9.61
N ALA A 233 4.27 -29.77 9.00
CA ALA A 233 5.40 -30.68 9.12
C ALA A 233 6.76 -30.02 8.77
N GLY A 234 7.83 -30.48 9.42
CA GLY A 234 9.19 -29.98 9.17
C GLY A 234 9.52 -28.64 9.84
N LYS A 235 8.86 -28.30 10.95
CA LYS A 235 9.02 -27.00 11.65
C LYS A 235 8.81 -25.81 10.70
N ARG A 236 7.71 -25.83 9.94
CA ARG A 236 7.35 -24.76 9.01
C ARG A 236 6.00 -24.16 9.40
N ILE A 237 5.75 -22.93 8.95
CA ILE A 237 4.47 -22.24 9.14
C ILE A 237 3.95 -21.84 7.77
N ARG A 238 2.70 -22.22 7.47
CA ARG A 238 1.95 -21.71 6.31
C ARG A 238 0.95 -20.65 6.79
N THR A 239 0.96 -19.51 6.13
CA THR A 239 -0.06 -18.46 6.33
C THR A 239 -0.64 -18.04 4.99
N THR A 240 -1.83 -17.46 5.02
CA THR A 240 -2.31 -16.61 3.92
C THR A 240 -1.30 -15.47 3.71
N GLN A 241 -1.17 -15.02 2.47
CA GLN A 241 -0.33 -13.88 2.09
C GLN A 241 -1.23 -12.84 1.44
N ASP A 242 -1.79 -13.13 0.27
CA ASP A 242 -2.63 -12.21 -0.51
C ASP A 242 -3.89 -12.89 -1.04
N LEU A 243 -4.89 -12.07 -1.38
CA LEU A 243 -6.11 -12.43 -2.09
C LEU A 243 -6.34 -11.43 -3.22
N LEU A 244 -6.23 -11.89 -4.46
CA LEU A 244 -6.35 -11.04 -5.65
C LEU A 244 -6.73 -11.91 -6.85
N ASP A 245 -7.49 -11.36 -7.80
CA ASP A 245 -7.77 -12.00 -9.09
C ASP A 245 -6.55 -11.83 -10.01
N ILE A 246 -5.61 -12.79 -9.97
CA ILE A 246 -4.32 -12.66 -10.66
C ILE A 246 -4.51 -12.84 -12.15
N ASN A 247 -5.32 -13.82 -12.54
CA ASN A 247 -5.53 -14.25 -13.92
C ASN A 247 -6.69 -13.53 -14.61
N GLN A 248 -7.40 -12.64 -13.91
CA GLN A 248 -8.56 -11.89 -14.38
C GLN A 248 -9.72 -12.77 -14.82
N ASP A 249 -9.97 -13.87 -14.11
CA ASP A 249 -11.09 -14.76 -14.37
C ASP A 249 -12.36 -14.40 -13.57
N GLY A 250 -12.30 -13.35 -12.75
CA GLY A 250 -13.39 -12.89 -11.90
C GLY A 250 -13.41 -13.52 -10.51
N HIS A 251 -12.49 -14.42 -10.19
CA HIS A 251 -12.40 -15.05 -8.87
C HIS A 251 -11.13 -14.61 -8.13
N LEU A 252 -11.25 -14.35 -6.82
CA LEU A 252 -10.06 -14.12 -6.00
C LEU A 252 -9.22 -15.39 -5.92
N ASP A 253 -7.94 -15.28 -6.25
CA ASP A 253 -6.94 -16.30 -6.03
C ASP A 253 -6.27 -16.16 -4.67
N LEU A 254 -5.86 -17.28 -4.07
CA LEU A 254 -5.17 -17.31 -2.79
C LEU A 254 -3.67 -17.54 -2.96
N VAL A 255 -2.88 -16.54 -2.56
CA VAL A 255 -1.44 -16.70 -2.35
C VAL A 255 -1.18 -17.07 -0.91
N THR A 256 -0.41 -18.13 -0.69
CA THR A 256 0.06 -18.54 0.64
C THR A 256 1.57 -18.37 0.76
N ARG A 257 2.04 -18.13 1.99
CA ARG A 257 3.45 -18.02 2.34
C ARG A 257 3.84 -19.14 3.30
N ILE A 258 4.93 -19.83 3.00
CA ILE A 258 5.46 -20.92 3.81
C ILE A 258 6.90 -20.63 4.19
N ARG A 259 7.16 -20.48 5.49
CA ARG A 259 8.50 -20.23 6.02
C ARG A 259 8.92 -21.27 7.06
N PRO A 260 10.21 -21.59 7.18
CA PRO A 260 10.71 -22.36 8.31
C PRO A 260 10.56 -21.55 9.62
N VAL A 261 10.45 -22.28 10.74
CA VAL A 261 10.56 -21.72 12.08
C VAL A 261 12.04 -21.65 12.40
N THR A 262 12.61 -20.45 12.27
CA THR A 262 14.03 -20.17 12.49
C THR A 262 14.21 -19.20 13.64
N GLU A 263 15.37 -19.28 14.30
CA GLU A 263 15.77 -18.35 15.37
C GLU A 263 17.04 -17.60 14.97
N GLY A 264 17.14 -16.34 15.40
CA GLY A 264 18.30 -15.48 15.16
C GLY A 264 18.64 -15.31 13.68
N ILE A 265 19.94 -15.33 13.39
CA ILE A 265 20.53 -15.08 12.07
C ILE A 265 20.07 -16.12 11.02
N SER A 266 19.67 -17.33 11.43
CA SER A 266 19.17 -18.36 10.50
C SER A 266 17.92 -17.92 9.73
N GLY A 267 17.19 -16.90 10.22
CA GLY A 267 16.08 -16.30 9.50
C GLY A 267 16.49 -15.48 8.27
N LEU A 268 17.74 -15.00 8.20
CA LEU A 268 18.26 -14.20 7.09
C LEU A 268 18.61 -15.04 5.85
N GLU A 269 18.79 -16.34 6.02
CA GLU A 269 19.02 -17.28 4.92
C GLU A 269 17.79 -18.18 4.66
N ALA A 270 16.70 -17.92 5.40
CA ALA A 270 15.51 -18.77 5.34
C ALA A 270 14.83 -18.67 3.98
N LYS A 271 14.71 -19.81 3.29
CA LYS A 271 13.90 -19.92 2.08
C LYS A 271 12.41 -19.77 2.42
N VAL A 272 11.76 -18.80 1.79
CA VAL A 272 10.32 -18.56 1.88
C VAL A 272 9.68 -19.01 0.58
N GLU A 273 8.76 -19.98 0.68
CA GLU A 273 8.06 -20.53 -0.48
C GLU A 273 6.65 -19.97 -0.57
N TYR A 274 6.14 -19.84 -1.79
CA TYR A 274 4.80 -19.33 -2.05
C TYR A 274 4.01 -20.32 -2.92
N ASP A 275 2.78 -20.59 -2.51
CA ASP A 275 1.83 -21.39 -3.29
C ASP A 275 0.66 -20.50 -3.70
N LEU A 276 0.28 -20.58 -4.97
CA LEU A 276 -0.93 -19.99 -5.53
C LEU A 276 -2.01 -21.06 -5.69
N TYR A 277 -3.21 -20.77 -5.19
CA TYR A 277 -4.41 -21.56 -5.41
C TYR A 277 -5.40 -20.70 -6.18
N LEU A 278 -5.81 -21.17 -7.36
CA LEU A 278 -6.73 -20.41 -8.21
C LEU A 278 -8.12 -20.37 -7.59
N GLY A 279 -8.77 -19.23 -7.73
CA GLY A 279 -10.14 -18.98 -7.30
C GLY A 279 -11.14 -19.86 -8.05
N GLN A 280 -12.24 -20.13 -7.37
CA GLN A 280 -13.43 -20.74 -7.96
C GLN A 280 -14.65 -20.21 -7.20
N PRO A 281 -15.88 -20.36 -7.74
CA PRO A 281 -17.07 -19.98 -6.99
C PRO A 281 -17.06 -20.62 -5.60
N LYS A 282 -17.02 -19.77 -4.57
CA LYS A 282 -17.01 -20.17 -3.15
C LYS A 282 -15.77 -20.95 -2.67
N GLY A 283 -14.59 -20.65 -3.19
CA GLY A 283 -13.34 -21.15 -2.59
C GLY A 283 -12.15 -21.16 -3.54
N PHE A 284 -11.31 -22.17 -3.40
CA PHE A 284 -10.07 -22.30 -4.17
C PHE A 284 -9.89 -23.73 -4.67
N ASN A 285 -9.19 -23.87 -5.78
CA ASN A 285 -8.79 -25.18 -6.28
C ASN A 285 -7.85 -25.90 -5.28
N SER A 286 -7.73 -27.23 -5.39
CA SER A 286 -6.83 -28.01 -4.52
C SER A 286 -5.39 -28.08 -5.02
N GLY A 287 -5.13 -27.63 -6.25
CA GLY A 287 -3.83 -27.76 -6.93
C GLY A 287 -2.97 -26.52 -6.75
N ALA A 288 -2.00 -26.58 -5.82
CA ALA A 288 -1.05 -25.50 -5.62
C ALA A 288 -0.12 -25.30 -6.83
N ILE A 289 -0.10 -24.09 -7.36
CA ILE A 289 0.88 -23.63 -8.34
C ILE A 289 2.05 -23.01 -7.56
N LYS A 290 3.27 -23.49 -7.83
CA LYS A 290 4.47 -22.99 -7.15
C LYS A 290 4.91 -21.67 -7.76
N LEU A 291 4.98 -20.63 -6.93
CA LEU A 291 5.52 -19.34 -7.32
C LEU A 291 7.03 -19.26 -6.98
N PRO A 292 7.77 -18.30 -7.58
CA PRO A 292 9.15 -18.03 -7.21
C PRO A 292 9.32 -17.85 -5.71
N HIS A 293 10.39 -18.42 -5.15
CA HIS A 293 10.69 -18.31 -3.72
C HIS A 293 11.53 -17.07 -3.45
N THR A 294 11.52 -16.61 -2.20
CA THR A 294 12.44 -15.57 -1.71
C THR A 294 13.36 -16.10 -0.63
N ILE A 295 14.42 -15.36 -0.33
CA ILE A 295 15.39 -15.68 0.72
C ILE A 295 15.42 -14.57 1.75
N GLY A 296 15.56 -14.96 3.01
CA GLY A 296 15.86 -14.05 4.10
C GLY A 296 14.74 -13.07 4.44
N ALA A 297 15.11 -11.80 4.56
CA ALA A 297 14.18 -10.70 4.79
C ALA A 297 13.40 -10.28 3.53
N GLY A 298 13.66 -10.95 2.41
CA GLY A 298 12.98 -10.72 1.14
C GLY A 298 11.47 -11.00 1.15
N GLY A 299 10.80 -10.62 0.07
CA GLY A 299 9.35 -10.71 -0.07
C GLY A 299 8.91 -10.84 -1.53
N MET A 300 7.69 -11.35 -1.73
CA MET A 300 7.05 -11.47 -3.04
C MET A 300 5.80 -10.60 -3.07
N ARG A 301 5.52 -9.99 -4.22
CA ARG A 301 4.29 -9.22 -4.47
C ARG A 301 3.78 -9.44 -5.89
N ILE A 302 2.49 -9.15 -6.09
CA ILE A 302 1.79 -9.16 -7.37
C ILE A 302 0.86 -7.95 -7.34
N GLU A 303 1.37 -6.78 -7.71
CA GLU A 303 0.68 -5.50 -7.48
C GLU A 303 0.63 -4.59 -8.71
N TYR A 304 1.57 -4.72 -9.65
CA TYR A 304 1.74 -3.74 -10.74
C TYR A 304 1.82 -4.43 -12.10
N ASP A 305 1.25 -3.76 -13.10
CA ASP A 305 1.37 -4.09 -14.52
C ASP A 305 2.49 -3.23 -15.12
N PHE A 306 3.70 -3.80 -15.22
CA PHE A 306 4.90 -3.10 -15.70
C PHE A 306 4.94 -2.96 -17.22
N ASP A 307 4.05 -3.63 -17.93
CA ASP A 307 4.17 -3.78 -19.37
C ASP A 307 2.94 -3.32 -20.17
N GLY A 308 1.87 -3.00 -19.45
CA GLY A 308 0.63 -2.41 -19.91
C GLY A 308 -0.33 -3.40 -20.55
N ASP A 309 -0.14 -4.72 -20.35
CA ASP A 309 -1.00 -5.76 -20.93
C ASP A 309 -2.27 -6.05 -20.12
N GLY A 310 -2.44 -5.34 -19.00
CA GLY A 310 -3.56 -5.43 -18.09
C GLY A 310 -3.33 -6.41 -16.97
N LEU A 311 -2.41 -7.38 -17.09
CA LEU A 311 -2.17 -8.41 -16.08
C LEU A 311 -1.15 -7.94 -15.03
N LEU A 312 -1.35 -8.36 -13.77
CA LEU A 312 -0.41 -8.03 -12.70
C LEU A 312 0.84 -8.91 -12.79
N ASP A 313 2.01 -8.29 -12.79
CA ASP A 313 3.29 -8.99 -12.78
C ASP A 313 3.71 -9.39 -11.36
N LEU A 314 4.58 -10.39 -11.25
CA LEU A 314 5.14 -10.84 -9.97
C LEU A 314 6.53 -10.25 -9.75
N GLN A 315 6.76 -9.71 -8.56
CA GLN A 315 8.06 -9.19 -8.12
C GLN A 315 8.56 -10.01 -6.93
N THR A 316 9.83 -10.42 -6.95
CA THR A 316 10.52 -10.91 -5.75
C THR A 316 11.66 -9.98 -5.38
N LEU A 317 11.75 -9.67 -4.10
CA LEU A 317 12.84 -8.97 -3.46
C LEU A 317 13.66 -10.01 -2.69
N ASN A 318 14.93 -10.18 -3.03
CA ASN A 318 15.87 -11.00 -2.28
C ASN A 318 16.89 -10.08 -1.61
N VAL A 319 17.01 -10.25 -0.29
CA VAL A 319 17.83 -9.39 0.55
C VAL A 319 18.85 -10.29 1.21
N ASP A 320 20.10 -10.21 0.77
CA ASP A 320 21.20 -10.94 1.39
C ASP A 320 21.89 -10.04 2.43
N ILE A 321 21.76 -10.40 3.70
CA ILE A 321 22.39 -9.67 4.81
C ILE A 321 23.46 -10.56 5.43
N GLY A 322 24.69 -10.41 4.93
CA GLY A 322 25.85 -11.11 5.47
C GLY A 322 26.25 -10.66 6.88
N LEU A 323 26.99 -11.51 7.59
CA LEU A 323 27.48 -11.23 8.95
C LEU A 323 28.34 -9.96 9.05
N THR A 324 29.08 -9.63 7.99
CA THR A 324 29.88 -8.40 7.90
C THR A 324 28.99 -7.15 7.90
N THR A 325 27.87 -7.20 7.18
CA THR A 325 26.88 -6.12 7.14
C THR A 325 26.21 -5.95 8.49
N ILE A 326 25.85 -7.05 9.17
CA ILE A 326 25.32 -7.01 10.54
C ILE A 326 26.33 -6.37 11.51
N ALA A 327 27.60 -6.75 11.42
CA ALA A 327 28.66 -6.16 12.23
C ALA A 327 28.84 -4.67 11.92
N ALA A 328 28.78 -4.28 10.65
CA ALA A 328 28.83 -2.88 10.23
C ALA A 328 27.65 -2.07 10.79
N MET A 329 26.42 -2.59 10.75
CA MET A 329 25.27 -1.94 11.39
C MET A 329 25.47 -1.78 12.90
N ALA A 330 25.96 -2.83 13.59
CA ALA A 330 26.18 -2.77 15.03
C ALA A 330 27.24 -1.72 15.44
N LEU A 331 28.29 -1.54 14.62
CA LEU A 331 29.36 -0.56 14.85
C LEU A 331 28.99 0.86 14.35
N GLY A 332 28.19 0.94 13.29
CA GLY A 332 27.86 2.16 12.54
C GLY A 332 26.58 2.86 12.98
N GLY A 333 26.03 2.51 14.14
CA GLY A 333 24.83 3.16 14.69
C GLY A 333 23.50 2.63 14.14
N GLY A 334 23.50 1.41 13.58
CA GLY A 334 22.30 0.67 13.17
C GLY A 334 21.96 0.75 11.69
N LYS A 335 22.78 1.38 10.86
CA LYS A 335 22.55 1.55 9.42
C LYS A 335 23.61 0.86 8.57
N ALA A 336 23.22 0.32 7.43
CA ALA A 336 24.15 -0.12 6.39
C ALA A 336 23.46 -0.16 5.02
N ASP A 337 24.25 0.06 3.97
CA ASP A 337 23.85 -0.20 2.60
C ASP A 337 23.96 -1.70 2.30
N ILE A 338 22.95 -2.24 1.61
CA ILE A 338 22.91 -3.63 1.17
C ILE A 338 22.50 -3.73 -0.29
N ASP A 339 23.09 -4.69 -0.98
CA ASP A 339 22.66 -5.06 -2.32
C ASP A 339 21.38 -5.89 -2.23
N VAL A 340 20.41 -5.54 -3.07
CA VAL A 340 19.10 -6.16 -3.13
C VAL A 340 18.82 -6.61 -4.54
N ASP A 341 18.62 -7.92 -4.68
CA ASP A 341 18.30 -8.55 -5.96
C ASP A 341 16.78 -8.55 -6.15
N MET A 342 16.34 -7.85 -7.18
CA MET A 342 14.95 -7.80 -7.58
C MET A 342 14.73 -8.57 -8.86
N HIS A 343 13.77 -9.48 -8.84
CA HIS A 343 13.38 -10.25 -10.01
C HIS A 343 11.94 -9.95 -10.36
N PHE A 344 11.67 -9.79 -11.66
CA PHE A 344 10.35 -9.45 -12.19
C PHE A 344 9.91 -10.54 -13.17
N PHE A 345 8.73 -11.10 -12.97
CA PHE A 345 8.21 -12.23 -13.73
C PHE A 345 6.94 -11.78 -14.46
N LYS A 346 7.04 -11.73 -15.79
CA LYS A 346 5.90 -11.37 -16.64
C LYS A 346 4.77 -12.39 -16.46
N GLN A 347 3.55 -11.89 -16.29
CA GLN A 347 2.38 -12.76 -16.34
C GLN A 347 2.07 -13.20 -17.78
N HIS A 348 1.65 -14.45 -17.93
CA HIS A 348 1.18 -14.99 -19.20
C HIS A 348 -0.23 -15.55 -19.03
N PRO A 349 -1.15 -15.27 -19.97
CA PRO A 349 -2.46 -15.90 -19.97
C PRO A 349 -2.35 -17.42 -19.85
N HIS A 350 -3.16 -18.02 -18.96
CA HIS A 350 -3.24 -19.46 -18.66
C HIS A 350 -2.03 -20.12 -18.02
N THR A 351 -0.80 -19.72 -18.35
CA THR A 351 0.42 -20.30 -17.78
C THR A 351 0.97 -19.54 -16.58
N LEU A 352 0.39 -18.37 -16.27
CA LEU A 352 0.74 -17.49 -15.17
C LEU A 352 2.22 -17.09 -15.26
N PHE A 353 3.03 -17.43 -14.26
CA PHE A 353 4.42 -17.02 -14.16
C PHE A 353 5.38 -18.15 -14.55
N LYS A 354 6.43 -17.79 -15.29
CA LYS A 354 7.59 -18.67 -15.49
C LYS A 354 8.43 -18.77 -14.21
N THR A 355 9.25 -19.80 -14.12
CA THR A 355 10.21 -19.97 -13.00
C THR A 355 11.45 -19.08 -13.15
N THR A 356 11.69 -18.50 -14.32
CA THR A 356 12.80 -17.59 -14.60
C THR A 356 12.26 -16.17 -14.78
N PRO A 357 12.92 -15.15 -14.23
CA PRO A 357 12.48 -13.77 -14.38
C PRO A 357 12.64 -13.26 -15.81
N SER A 358 11.83 -12.27 -16.15
CA SER A 358 11.87 -11.52 -17.41
C SER A 358 12.92 -10.41 -17.37
N THR A 359 13.14 -9.82 -16.20
CA THR A 359 14.25 -8.90 -15.92
C THR A 359 14.64 -9.00 -14.46
N GLU A 360 15.89 -8.63 -14.19
CA GLU A 360 16.47 -8.52 -12.86
C GLU A 360 17.01 -7.11 -12.67
N LYS A 361 16.99 -6.60 -11.44
CA LYS A 361 17.56 -5.32 -11.04
C LYS A 361 18.27 -5.51 -9.71
N GLU A 362 19.55 -5.17 -9.68
CA GLU A 362 20.34 -5.09 -8.46
C GLU A 362 20.34 -3.63 -8.02
N VAL A 363 19.91 -3.39 -6.79
CA VAL A 363 19.82 -2.04 -6.24
C VAL A 363 20.40 -2.00 -4.83
N GLU A 364 21.12 -0.91 -4.53
CA GLU A 364 21.66 -0.66 -3.21
C GLU A 364 20.61 0.04 -2.35
N LEU A 365 20.31 -0.52 -1.18
CA LEU A 365 19.35 0.01 -0.22
C LEU A 365 20.02 0.28 1.13
N GLU A 366 19.91 1.52 1.63
CA GLU A 366 20.21 1.80 3.04
C GLU A 366 19.12 1.17 3.92
N ILE A 367 19.50 0.21 4.75
CA ILE A 367 18.63 -0.37 5.78
C ILE A 367 19.02 0.12 7.17
N ASP A 368 18.02 0.26 8.04
CA ASP A 368 18.16 0.68 9.43
C ASP A 368 17.56 -0.38 10.35
N MET A 369 18.31 -0.88 11.34
CA MET A 369 17.89 -1.87 12.32
C MET A 369 16.65 -1.45 13.13
N LYS A 370 16.36 -0.15 13.22
CA LYS A 370 15.17 0.40 13.89
C LYS A 370 13.93 0.37 13.00
N ARG A 371 14.09 0.27 11.68
CA ARG A 371 13.00 0.25 10.71
C ARG A 371 12.71 -1.18 10.28
N SER A 372 11.43 -1.53 10.23
CA SER A 372 11.03 -2.82 9.68
C SER A 372 11.26 -2.81 8.16
N MET A 373 11.92 -3.84 7.61
CA MET A 373 12.06 -4.04 6.16
C MET A 373 10.74 -4.48 5.47
N GLN A 374 9.58 -4.18 6.06
CA GLN A 374 8.28 -4.68 5.60
C GLN A 374 7.76 -4.00 4.31
N GLY A 375 8.51 -3.07 3.70
CA GLY A 375 8.15 -2.38 2.45
C GLY A 375 9.19 -2.58 1.35
N MET A 376 8.74 -2.60 0.09
CA MET A 376 9.64 -2.57 -1.07
C MET A 376 10.25 -1.17 -1.23
N PRO A 377 11.56 -1.06 -1.50
CA PRO A 377 12.30 0.21 -1.46
C PRO A 377 12.22 1.01 -2.77
N TYR A 378 11.07 0.98 -3.45
CA TYR A 378 10.91 1.65 -4.73
C TYR A 378 9.57 2.35 -4.84
N TYR A 379 9.54 3.33 -5.74
CA TYR A 379 8.33 4.01 -6.17
C TYR A 379 7.97 3.49 -7.55
N THR A 380 6.68 3.42 -7.86
CA THR A 380 6.22 2.98 -9.16
C THR A 380 5.00 3.76 -9.61
N GLY A 381 4.87 3.91 -10.92
CA GLY A 381 3.82 4.66 -11.59
C GLY A 381 4.26 5.03 -13.02
N ASP A 382 3.31 5.45 -13.85
CA ASP A 382 3.61 5.90 -15.22
C ASP A 382 4.23 7.29 -15.19
N ILE A 383 5.54 7.42 -15.41
CA ILE A 383 6.27 8.70 -15.34
C ILE A 383 6.42 9.32 -16.73
N ASN A 384 6.35 8.50 -17.78
CA ASN A 384 6.60 8.95 -19.16
C ASN A 384 5.32 9.09 -20.01
N GLY A 385 4.16 8.67 -19.50
CA GLY A 385 2.84 8.76 -20.12
C GLY A 385 2.52 7.63 -21.09
N ASP A 386 3.23 6.50 -21.01
CA ASP A 386 3.05 5.35 -21.91
C ASP A 386 2.10 4.27 -21.38
N LYS A 387 1.47 4.53 -20.22
CA LYS A 387 0.52 3.68 -19.49
C LYS A 387 1.13 2.40 -18.93
N LYS A 388 2.46 2.32 -18.81
CA LYS A 388 3.14 1.23 -18.13
C LYS A 388 3.65 1.70 -16.78
N HIS A 389 3.74 0.80 -15.81
CA HIS A 389 4.42 1.15 -14.57
C HIS A 389 5.92 1.27 -14.79
N ASP A 390 6.48 2.41 -14.39
CA ASP A 390 7.91 2.61 -14.30
C ASP A 390 8.41 2.30 -12.89
N LEU A 391 9.70 2.03 -12.74
CA LEU A 391 10.33 1.68 -11.47
C LEU A 391 11.36 2.73 -11.08
N VAL A 392 11.21 3.32 -9.89
CA VAL A 392 12.11 4.36 -9.38
C VAL A 392 12.78 3.95 -8.09
N PHE A 393 14.10 4.13 -8.04
CA PHE A 393 14.90 3.96 -6.83
C PHE A 393 15.61 5.24 -6.43
N LYS A 394 15.71 5.46 -5.12
CA LYS A 394 16.67 6.40 -4.54
C LYS A 394 18.06 5.76 -4.58
N SER A 395 19.00 6.42 -5.25
CA SER A 395 20.41 6.03 -5.33
C SER A 395 21.25 7.10 -4.63
N GLY A 396 21.62 6.87 -3.37
CA GLY A 396 22.26 7.89 -2.53
C GLY A 396 21.34 9.08 -2.24
N ASP A 397 21.91 10.24 -1.90
CA ASP A 397 21.15 11.42 -1.45
C ASP A 397 20.84 12.43 -2.56
N GLU A 398 21.25 12.17 -3.80
CA GLU A 398 21.15 13.16 -4.90
C GLU A 398 20.66 12.58 -6.23
N THR A 399 20.31 11.29 -6.29
CA THR A 399 19.98 10.65 -7.56
C THR A 399 18.78 9.74 -7.44
N LEU A 400 17.80 9.93 -8.33
CA LEU A 400 16.78 8.93 -8.63
C LEU A 400 17.17 8.18 -9.89
N SER A 401 17.08 6.86 -9.84
CA SER A 401 17.24 5.97 -10.98
C SER A 401 15.88 5.46 -11.42
N ILE A 402 15.49 5.73 -12.67
CA ILE A 402 14.22 5.33 -13.26
C ILE A 402 14.46 4.26 -14.33
N TYR A 403 13.80 3.12 -14.20
CA TYR A 403 13.71 2.09 -15.22
C TYR A 403 12.31 2.13 -15.82
N PHE A 404 12.20 2.47 -17.10
CA PHE A 404 10.90 2.56 -17.76
C PHE A 404 10.29 1.19 -18.05
N GLY A 405 8.96 1.11 -17.96
CA GLY A 405 8.17 -0.06 -18.31
C GLY A 405 8.34 -0.46 -19.78
N THR A 406 8.32 -1.75 -20.08
CA THR A 406 8.47 -2.27 -21.46
C THR A 406 7.66 -3.54 -21.68
N SER A 407 7.01 -3.66 -22.84
CA SER A 407 6.16 -4.80 -23.20
C SER A 407 6.86 -6.17 -23.30
N GLN A 408 8.20 -6.19 -23.45
CA GLN A 408 8.94 -7.44 -23.65
C GLN A 408 9.59 -7.96 -22.38
N SER A 409 10.23 -7.09 -21.59
CA SER A 409 11.05 -7.49 -20.44
C SER A 409 10.55 -6.90 -19.12
N LEU A 410 9.31 -6.37 -19.09
CA LEU A 410 8.72 -5.60 -17.99
C LEU A 410 9.42 -4.26 -17.75
N LEU A 411 10.74 -4.23 -17.64
CA LEU A 411 11.53 -3.02 -17.43
C LEU A 411 12.67 -2.92 -18.42
N GLY A 412 13.05 -1.69 -18.77
CA GLY A 412 14.21 -1.38 -19.57
C GLY A 412 15.53 -1.81 -18.90
N LYS A 413 16.56 -2.04 -19.71
CA LYS A 413 17.92 -2.33 -19.22
C LYS A 413 18.62 -1.06 -18.71
N GLU A 414 18.47 0.02 -19.46
CA GLU A 414 19.06 1.32 -19.13
C GLU A 414 18.20 2.07 -18.13
N ARG A 415 18.85 2.82 -17.23
CA ARG A 415 18.18 3.73 -16.31
C ARG A 415 18.31 5.17 -16.78
N LYS A 416 17.23 5.95 -16.64
CA LYS A 416 17.29 7.41 -16.66
C LYS A 416 17.64 7.88 -15.24
N LYS A 417 18.56 8.84 -15.14
CA LYS A 417 18.92 9.46 -13.85
C LYS A 417 18.29 10.84 -13.75
N ILE A 418 17.71 11.13 -12.59
CA ILE A 418 17.34 12.49 -12.19
C ILE A 418 18.28 12.88 -11.06
N ASN A 419 19.10 13.89 -11.28
CA ASN A 419 19.95 14.47 -10.24
C ASN A 419 19.16 15.57 -9.53
N HIS A 420 18.84 15.32 -8.27
CA HIS A 420 18.08 16.23 -7.42
C HIS A 420 18.44 15.89 -5.98
N PRO A 421 18.71 16.88 -5.09
CA PRO A 421 18.84 16.60 -3.66
C PRO A 421 17.62 15.82 -3.19
N LEU A 422 17.78 14.77 -2.39
CA LEU A 422 16.67 13.91 -1.98
C LEU A 422 16.44 14.00 -0.48
N PRO A 423 15.18 13.84 -0.02
CA PRO A 423 14.90 13.64 1.38
C PRO A 423 15.71 12.47 1.95
N LYS A 424 16.19 12.63 3.19
CA LYS A 424 16.94 11.56 3.89
C LYS A 424 16.08 10.31 4.09
N ASN A 425 14.79 10.51 4.35
CA ASN A 425 13.84 9.44 4.52
C ASN A 425 13.23 9.05 3.17
N PRO A 426 13.36 7.80 2.70
CA PRO A 426 12.79 7.38 1.42
C PRO A 426 11.27 7.58 1.35
N ASN A 427 10.54 7.35 2.46
CA ASN A 427 9.08 7.51 2.47
C ASN A 427 8.61 8.97 2.26
N ASP A 428 9.54 9.93 2.23
CA ASP A 428 9.26 11.33 1.96
C ASP A 428 9.39 11.69 0.46
N ILE A 429 9.55 10.68 -0.39
CA ILE A 429 9.46 10.79 -1.84
C ILE A 429 8.19 10.04 -2.24
N VAL A 430 7.31 10.71 -2.97
CA VAL A 430 6.04 10.12 -3.43
C VAL A 430 5.73 10.53 -4.87
N LEU A 431 4.91 9.71 -5.53
CA LEU A 431 4.50 9.89 -6.92
C LEU A 431 3.02 10.23 -6.99
N VAL A 432 2.69 11.39 -7.58
CA VAL A 432 1.31 11.90 -7.71
C VAL A 432 1.16 12.55 -9.09
N ASP A 433 0.04 12.35 -9.76
CA ASP A 433 -0.28 13.12 -10.97
C ASP A 433 -0.84 14.47 -10.53
N ILE A 434 0.00 15.51 -10.52
CA ILE A 434 -0.33 16.81 -9.89
C ILE A 434 -1.10 17.69 -10.85
N ASP A 435 -0.76 17.65 -12.14
CA ASP A 435 -1.36 18.46 -13.21
C ASP A 435 -2.42 17.70 -14.03
N GLU A 436 -2.76 16.48 -13.60
CA GLU A 436 -3.77 15.60 -14.20
C GLU A 436 -3.47 15.29 -15.68
N ASN A 437 -2.19 15.26 -16.05
CA ASN A 437 -1.76 14.99 -17.43
C ASN A 437 -1.63 13.48 -17.74
N GLY A 438 -1.87 12.63 -16.74
CA GLY A 438 -1.77 11.18 -16.83
C GLY A 438 -0.39 10.61 -16.48
N LYS A 439 0.59 11.46 -16.19
CA LYS A 439 1.92 11.06 -15.70
C LYS A 439 2.04 11.31 -14.21
N LYS A 440 2.90 10.54 -13.56
CA LYS A 440 3.26 10.76 -12.16
C LYS A 440 4.41 11.76 -12.06
N ASP A 441 4.18 12.78 -11.26
CA ASP A 441 5.16 13.78 -10.83
C ASP A 441 5.77 13.36 -9.49
N PHE A 442 6.96 13.90 -9.20
CA PHE A 442 7.60 13.67 -7.91
C PHE A 442 7.20 14.74 -6.90
N VAL A 443 6.94 14.31 -5.67
CA VAL A 443 6.80 15.18 -4.51
C VAL A 443 7.87 14.78 -3.49
N PHE A 444 8.62 15.77 -3.03
CA PHE A 444 9.70 15.62 -2.07
C PHE A 444 9.37 16.38 -0.79
N LYS A 445 9.38 15.68 0.34
CA LYS A 445 9.18 16.26 1.67
C LYS A 445 10.52 16.34 2.40
N TYR A 446 11.04 17.54 2.59
CA TYR A 446 12.28 17.78 3.32
C TYR A 446 11.98 18.20 4.75
N GLU A 447 12.79 17.73 5.69
CA GLU A 447 12.77 18.19 7.08
C GLU A 447 14.12 18.83 7.41
N ASP A 448 14.09 20.06 7.93
CA ASP A 448 15.29 20.73 8.41
C ASP A 448 15.69 20.30 9.83
N LYS A 449 16.84 20.78 10.32
CA LYS A 449 17.33 20.42 11.66
C LYS A 449 16.47 20.97 12.81
N GLN A 450 15.58 21.91 12.51
CA GLN A 450 14.64 22.51 13.45
C GLN A 450 13.25 21.85 13.38
N GLY A 451 13.09 20.80 12.56
CA GLY A 451 11.83 20.10 12.36
C GLY A 451 10.83 20.87 11.49
N GLN A 452 11.26 21.91 10.75
CA GLN A 452 10.39 22.53 9.76
C GLN A 452 10.37 21.67 8.51
N VAL A 453 9.16 21.37 8.05
CA VAL A 453 8.95 20.61 6.83
C VAL A 453 8.75 21.55 5.65
N LYS A 454 9.36 21.20 4.52
CA LYS A 454 9.24 21.85 3.23
C LYS A 454 8.85 20.82 2.17
N ILE A 455 7.85 21.13 1.35
CA ILE A 455 7.52 20.33 0.16
C ILE A 455 8.10 20.99 -1.09
N GLU A 456 8.70 20.18 -1.96
CA GLU A 456 9.04 20.52 -3.34
C GLU A 456 8.39 19.52 -4.30
N THR A 457 8.11 19.93 -5.52
CA THR A 457 7.59 19.06 -6.57
C THR A 457 8.45 19.13 -7.83
N LEU A 458 8.40 18.07 -8.63
CA LEU A 458 9.03 18.00 -9.95
C LEU A 458 8.05 17.37 -10.93
N LEU A 459 7.51 18.21 -11.82
CA LEU A 459 6.54 17.82 -12.86
C LEU A 459 7.24 17.11 -14.06
N ASN A 460 6.57 16.12 -14.67
CA ASN A 460 7.10 15.25 -15.74
C ASN A 460 6.42 15.36 -17.13
#